data_AF-A0A661CLU0-F1
#
_entry.id   AF-A0A661CLU0-F1
#
_cell.length_a   1.000
_cell.length_b   1.000
_cell.length_c   1.000
_cell.angle_alpha   90.00
_cell.angle_beta   90.00
_cell.angle_gamma   90.00
#
_symmetry.space_group_name_H-M   'P 1'
#
loop_
_entity.id
_entity.type
_entity.pdbx_description
1 polymer ?
#
loop_
_entity_poly.entity_id
_entity_poly.type
_entity_poly.pdbx_seq_one_letter_code
_entity_poly.pdbx_strand_id
1 'polypeptide(L)'
;MKDLNNKLDNGGATADGKLSSSEWNEVASELQSIIESTGQVLASSDLLQIVKAISTYSTTGDFYTGAGIVNAYTATAVSPMLAPDSLADGMRIRTIIPITNTGNSTLNAFGTGAVDIKHPGATNIGSDSLVLGTEYEFIYRTSPSTFWEVEFEEVIPEVVLPPGTKLLFAQASPPTGWTQDTTDTANNRMLRVVNTSGGGVAGSDSPILNDKIPTHNHTASSIGAGEHEHHLGTAQSNVLTAIYGTTTLSE
;
A
#
# COMPACT_ATOMS: atom_id res chain seq x y z
N MET A 1 43.47 9.30 -14.18
CA MET A 1 44.36 10.47 -14.00
C MET A 1 45.79 9.96 -13.88
N LYS A 2 46.73 10.37 -14.75
CA LYS A 2 48.15 10.11 -14.49
C LYS A 2 48.51 10.79 -13.17
N ASP A 3 49.33 10.14 -12.36
CA ASP A 3 49.74 10.67 -11.07
C ASP A 3 50.40 12.06 -11.24
N LEU A 4 49.71 13.09 -10.73
CA LEU A 4 50.17 14.48 -10.76
C LEU A 4 51.37 14.69 -9.82
N ASN A 5 51.54 13.85 -8.79
CA ASN A 5 52.59 13.99 -7.79
C ASN A 5 53.98 13.68 -8.36
N ASN A 6 54.08 12.70 -9.25
CA ASN A 6 55.34 12.38 -9.93
C ASN A 6 55.93 13.52 -10.78
N LYS A 7 55.18 14.60 -11.00
CA LYS A 7 55.59 15.74 -11.85
C LYS A 7 55.82 17.04 -11.09
N LEU A 8 55.22 17.19 -9.91
CA LEU A 8 55.57 18.26 -8.98
C LEU A 8 56.92 17.99 -8.29
N ASP A 9 57.31 16.72 -8.11
CA ASP A 9 58.47 16.32 -7.29
C ASP A 9 59.80 16.12 -8.05
N ASN A 10 59.87 16.46 -9.35
CA ASN A 10 61.15 16.50 -10.10
C ASN A 10 62.01 15.21 -10.00
N GLY A 11 61.41 14.04 -10.20
CA GLY A 11 62.09 12.74 -10.06
C GLY A 11 63.16 12.40 -11.12
N GLY A 12 63.45 13.29 -12.07
CA GLY A 12 64.43 13.08 -13.14
C GLY A 12 65.25 14.34 -13.42
N ALA A 13 66.52 14.17 -13.82
CA ALA A 13 67.55 15.21 -13.92
C ALA A 13 67.26 16.42 -14.85
N THR A 14 66.07 16.49 -15.47
CA THR A 14 65.65 17.54 -16.42
C THR A 14 64.24 18.08 -16.15
N ALA A 15 63.58 17.76 -15.04
CA ALA A 15 62.22 18.25 -14.80
C ALA A 15 62.23 19.70 -14.24
N ASP A 16 61.40 20.55 -14.84
CA ASP A 16 61.27 21.98 -14.53
C ASP A 16 60.08 22.29 -13.60
N GLY A 17 59.43 21.24 -13.07
CA GLY A 17 58.28 21.33 -12.17
C GLY A 17 57.01 21.84 -12.87
N LYS A 18 56.93 21.77 -14.20
CA LYS A 18 55.78 22.27 -14.98
C LYS A 18 55.06 21.14 -15.71
N LEU A 19 53.76 21.34 -15.87
CA LEU A 19 52.97 20.54 -16.81
C LEU A 19 53.40 20.90 -18.25
N SER A 20 53.49 19.90 -19.11
CA SER A 20 53.67 20.15 -20.54
C SER A 20 52.45 20.89 -21.11
N SER A 21 52.64 21.63 -22.21
CA SER A 21 51.54 22.35 -22.86
C SER A 21 50.40 21.42 -23.30
N SER A 22 50.70 20.18 -23.70
CA SER A 22 49.69 19.15 -24.00
C SER A 22 48.86 18.78 -22.77
N GLU A 23 49.50 18.54 -21.63
CA GLU A 23 48.82 18.15 -20.39
C GLU A 23 48.02 19.30 -19.78
N TRP A 24 48.51 20.53 -19.93
CA TRP A 24 47.76 21.72 -19.54
C TRP A 24 46.44 21.86 -20.32
N ASN A 25 46.45 21.50 -21.60
CA ASN A 25 45.24 21.50 -22.44
C ASN A 25 44.26 20.37 -22.07
N GLU A 26 44.76 19.25 -21.54
CA GLU A 26 43.92 18.15 -21.06
C GLU A 26 43.08 18.58 -19.85
N VAL A 27 43.61 19.39 -18.92
CA VAL A 27 42.87 19.88 -17.74
C VAL A 27 41.59 20.62 -18.13
N ALA A 28 41.66 21.53 -19.10
CA ALA A 28 40.47 22.25 -19.56
C ALA A 28 39.43 21.30 -20.17
N SER A 29 39.88 20.27 -20.88
CA SER A 29 39.02 19.27 -21.50
C SER A 29 38.35 18.35 -20.47
N GLU A 30 39.09 17.96 -19.43
CA GLU A 30 38.55 17.17 -18.30
C GLU A 30 37.46 17.95 -17.55
N LEU A 31 37.71 19.23 -17.24
CA LEU A 31 36.74 20.08 -16.56
C LEU A 31 35.47 20.31 -17.39
N GLN A 32 35.60 20.48 -18.72
CA GLN A 32 34.45 20.56 -19.62
C GLN A 32 33.66 19.25 -19.63
N SER A 33 34.34 18.11 -19.67
CA SER A 33 33.70 16.79 -19.67
C SER A 33 32.86 16.56 -18.40
N ILE A 34 33.32 17.05 -17.24
CA ILE A 34 32.55 16.99 -15.98
C ILE A 34 31.24 17.77 -16.11
N ILE A 35 31.26 18.95 -16.73
CA ILE A 35 30.07 19.79 -16.91
C ILE A 35 29.09 19.13 -17.89
N GLU A 36 29.57 18.79 -19.08
CA GLU A 36 28.74 18.27 -20.17
C GLU A 36 28.14 16.90 -19.85
N SER A 37 28.87 16.05 -19.11
CA SER A 37 28.36 14.75 -18.65
C SER A 37 27.18 14.86 -17.68
N THR A 38 26.94 16.03 -17.08
CA THR A 38 25.71 16.27 -16.29
C THR A 38 24.58 16.90 -17.11
N GLY A 39 24.75 17.03 -18.42
CA GLY A 39 23.78 17.61 -19.34
C GLY A 39 23.77 19.13 -19.35
N GLN A 40 24.68 19.75 -18.62
CA GLN A 40 24.84 21.20 -18.62
C GLN A 40 25.51 21.64 -19.93
N VAL A 41 25.00 22.73 -20.51
CA VAL A 41 25.63 23.40 -21.64
C VAL A 41 26.67 24.38 -21.10
N LEU A 42 27.91 24.32 -21.60
CA LEU A 42 28.98 25.26 -21.21
C LEU A 42 28.55 26.72 -21.45
N ALA A 43 28.74 27.57 -20.44
CA ALA A 43 28.35 28.98 -20.49
C ALA A 43 29.40 29.86 -19.82
N SER A 44 29.99 30.79 -20.59
CA SER A 44 31.00 31.72 -20.07
C SER A 44 30.48 32.70 -19.00
N SER A 45 29.16 32.85 -18.91
CA SER A 45 28.50 33.66 -17.88
C SER A 45 28.28 32.92 -16.56
N ASP A 46 28.47 31.60 -16.53
CA ASP A 46 28.21 30.76 -15.35
C ASP A 46 29.52 30.27 -14.74
N LEU A 47 29.93 30.90 -13.64
CA LEU A 47 31.18 30.58 -12.95
C LEU A 47 31.06 29.36 -12.01
N LEU A 48 29.86 28.75 -11.89
CA LEU A 48 29.58 27.69 -10.92
C LEU A 48 29.22 26.34 -11.57
N GLN A 49 29.45 26.16 -12.87
CA GLN A 49 29.05 24.94 -13.60
C GLN A 49 29.68 23.66 -13.07
N ILE A 50 30.95 23.71 -12.64
CA ILE A 50 31.63 22.56 -12.02
C ILE A 50 30.94 22.17 -10.70
N VAL A 51 30.61 23.16 -9.86
CA VAL A 51 29.93 22.92 -8.59
C VAL A 51 28.54 22.31 -8.81
N LYS A 52 27.81 22.82 -9.81
CA LYS A 52 26.53 22.24 -10.22
C LYS A 52 26.68 20.80 -10.69
N ALA A 53 27.70 20.50 -11.49
CA ALA A 53 27.95 19.15 -12.00
C ALA A 53 28.25 18.17 -10.85
N ILE A 54 29.15 18.56 -9.94
CA ILE A 54 29.47 17.77 -8.75
C ILE A 54 28.21 17.56 -7.89
N SER A 55 27.39 18.60 -7.71
CA SER A 55 26.13 18.48 -6.97
C SER A 55 25.18 17.49 -7.63
N THR A 56 25.05 17.50 -8.96
CA THR A 56 24.21 16.55 -9.71
C THR A 56 24.71 15.12 -9.52
N TYR A 57 26.02 14.88 -9.64
CA TYR A 57 26.58 13.55 -9.38
C TYR A 57 26.38 13.09 -7.94
N SER A 58 26.41 14.00 -6.96
CA SER A 58 26.14 13.67 -5.56
C SER A 58 24.67 13.31 -5.30
N THR A 59 23.73 13.97 -5.96
CA THR A 59 22.29 13.78 -5.71
C THR A 59 21.64 12.71 -6.58
N THR A 60 22.15 12.47 -7.78
CA THR A 60 21.56 11.55 -8.77
C THR A 60 22.49 10.41 -9.19
N GLY A 61 23.73 10.39 -8.68
CA GLY A 61 24.82 9.48 -9.08
C GLY A 61 24.56 7.99 -8.91
N ASP A 62 23.52 7.62 -8.18
CA ASP A 62 23.18 6.23 -7.93
C ASP A 62 21.96 5.73 -8.72
N PHE A 63 21.26 6.57 -9.50
CA PHE A 63 20.13 6.11 -10.31
C PHE A 63 20.56 5.65 -11.72
N TYR A 64 20.06 4.48 -12.13
CA TYR A 64 20.41 3.85 -13.40
C TYR A 64 19.19 3.29 -14.12
N THR A 65 19.22 3.31 -15.44
CA THR A 65 18.17 2.73 -16.28
C THR A 65 18.30 1.20 -16.30
N GLY A 66 17.25 0.52 -15.84
CA GLY A 66 17.16 -0.93 -15.79
C GLY A 66 16.64 -1.50 -17.11
N ALA A 67 17.27 -2.56 -17.58
CA ALA A 67 16.88 -3.31 -18.77
C ALA A 67 17.28 -4.79 -18.60
N GLY A 68 17.09 -5.60 -19.65
CA GLY A 68 17.48 -7.01 -19.65
C GLY A 68 16.29 -7.96 -19.83
N ILE A 69 16.53 -9.23 -19.50
CA ILE A 69 15.58 -10.33 -19.62
C ILE A 69 15.39 -11.02 -18.27
N VAL A 70 14.47 -11.97 -18.19
CA VAL A 70 14.25 -12.80 -16.99
C VAL A 70 15.58 -13.36 -16.51
N ASN A 71 15.89 -13.14 -15.23
CA ASN A 71 17.11 -13.58 -14.54
C ASN A 71 18.44 -12.98 -15.03
N ALA A 72 18.43 -12.06 -16.02
CA ALA A 72 19.63 -11.42 -16.52
C ALA A 72 19.36 -9.93 -16.80
N TYR A 73 19.69 -9.11 -15.80
CA TYR A 73 19.43 -7.68 -15.79
C TYR A 73 20.66 -6.89 -16.22
N THR A 74 20.42 -5.68 -16.71
CA THR A 74 21.45 -4.70 -17.06
C THR A 74 21.10 -3.35 -16.46
N ALA A 75 22.09 -2.61 -15.98
CA ALA A 75 21.94 -1.23 -15.53
C ALA A 75 22.88 -0.32 -16.31
N THR A 76 22.34 0.74 -16.93
CA THR A 76 23.11 1.72 -17.69
C THR A 76 22.95 3.12 -17.11
N ALA A 77 24.00 3.95 -17.22
CA ALA A 77 23.95 5.34 -16.78
C ALA A 77 22.77 6.08 -17.44
N VAL A 78 22.09 6.91 -16.65
CA VAL A 78 21.04 7.78 -17.16
C VAL A 78 21.69 8.84 -18.02
N SER A 79 21.41 8.83 -19.33
CA SER A 79 21.93 9.86 -20.24
C SER A 79 21.55 11.25 -19.71
N PRO A 80 22.51 12.18 -19.58
CA PRO A 80 23.84 12.19 -20.20
C PRO A 80 25.01 11.76 -19.28
N MET A 81 24.73 11.21 -18.09
CA MET A 81 25.74 10.82 -17.12
C MET A 81 26.67 9.75 -17.67
N LEU A 82 27.95 9.84 -17.31
CA LEU A 82 28.93 8.83 -17.63
C LEU A 82 28.85 7.68 -16.63
N ALA A 83 28.93 6.45 -17.14
CA ALA A 83 29.00 5.27 -16.29
C ALA A 83 30.43 5.10 -15.74
N PRO A 84 30.59 4.52 -14.53
CA PRO A 84 31.90 4.08 -14.05
C PRO A 84 32.53 3.01 -14.96
N ASP A 85 33.83 3.08 -15.19
CA ASP A 85 34.58 2.10 -16.00
C ASP A 85 34.87 0.79 -15.25
N SER A 86 34.68 0.78 -13.93
CA SER A 86 34.92 -0.39 -13.08
C SER A 86 34.04 -0.36 -11.83
N LEU A 87 33.78 -1.55 -11.30
CA LEU A 87 33.05 -1.74 -10.05
C LEU A 87 34.02 -1.71 -8.87
N ALA A 88 33.60 -1.06 -7.78
CA ALA A 88 34.35 -0.98 -6.52
C ALA A 88 33.48 -1.47 -5.37
N ASP A 89 34.10 -2.11 -4.38
CA ASP A 89 33.42 -2.60 -3.18
C ASP A 89 32.66 -1.47 -2.48
N GLY A 90 31.39 -1.71 -2.14
CA GLY A 90 30.48 -0.72 -1.56
C GLY A 90 29.81 0.22 -2.57
N MET A 91 30.05 0.08 -3.87
CA MET A 91 29.34 0.86 -4.90
C MET A 91 27.84 0.58 -4.85
N ARG A 92 27.03 1.63 -4.80
CA ARG A 92 25.56 1.56 -4.75
C ARG A 92 24.97 1.97 -6.09
N ILE A 93 23.96 1.23 -6.53
CA ILE A 93 23.15 1.56 -7.70
C ILE A 93 21.68 1.30 -7.39
N ARG A 94 20.79 2.12 -7.94
CA ARG A 94 19.34 2.03 -7.85
C ARG A 94 18.76 1.93 -9.24
N THR A 95 17.91 0.94 -9.44
CA THR A 95 17.29 0.71 -10.75
C THR A 95 15.94 0.01 -10.63
N ILE A 96 15.07 0.26 -11.61
CA ILE A 96 13.76 -0.39 -11.71
C ILE A 96 13.92 -1.73 -12.45
N ILE A 97 13.38 -2.80 -11.87
CA ILE A 97 13.43 -4.12 -12.48
C ILE A 97 12.44 -4.18 -13.66
N PRO A 98 12.90 -4.50 -14.88
CA PRO A 98 12.05 -4.44 -16.07
C PRO A 98 11.21 -5.71 -16.28
N ILE A 99 11.52 -6.82 -15.59
CA ILE A 99 10.82 -8.11 -15.70
C ILE A 99 11.02 -8.89 -14.40
N THR A 100 9.96 -9.49 -13.87
CA THR A 100 10.03 -10.34 -12.66
C THR A 100 10.97 -11.53 -12.86
N ASN A 101 11.79 -11.85 -11.86
CA ASN A 101 12.69 -12.99 -11.92
C ASN A 101 11.96 -14.32 -11.63
N THR A 102 12.48 -15.42 -12.18
CA THR A 102 11.96 -16.78 -11.94
C THR A 102 12.94 -17.68 -11.20
N GLY A 103 14.11 -17.14 -10.82
CA GLY A 103 15.13 -17.83 -10.04
C GLY A 103 16.35 -16.94 -9.82
N ASN A 104 17.51 -17.57 -9.56
CA ASN A 104 18.78 -16.88 -9.44
C ASN A 104 18.99 -15.92 -10.61
N SER A 105 19.38 -14.68 -10.32
CA SER A 105 19.56 -13.66 -11.34
C SER A 105 20.92 -13.01 -11.26
N THR A 106 21.33 -12.41 -12.37
CA THR A 106 22.57 -11.62 -12.48
C THR A 106 22.27 -10.18 -12.89
N LEU A 107 23.16 -9.26 -12.52
CA LEU A 107 23.16 -7.87 -12.97
C LEU A 107 24.50 -7.56 -13.65
N ASN A 108 24.43 -7.10 -14.90
CA ASN A 108 25.53 -6.50 -15.63
C ASN A 108 25.39 -4.98 -15.60
N ALA A 109 26.01 -4.33 -14.61
CA ALA A 109 26.07 -2.87 -14.56
C ALA A 109 27.16 -2.36 -15.51
N PHE A 110 26.86 -1.33 -16.28
CA PHE A 110 27.84 -0.55 -17.06
C PHE A 110 28.64 -1.34 -18.10
N GLY A 111 28.21 -2.56 -18.44
CA GLY A 111 28.96 -3.43 -19.34
C GLY A 111 30.24 -4.01 -18.73
N THR A 112 30.42 -3.93 -17.40
CA THR A 112 31.61 -4.48 -16.72
C THR A 112 31.58 -6.00 -16.56
N GLY A 113 30.47 -6.64 -16.92
CA GLY A 113 30.26 -8.09 -16.81
C GLY A 113 29.11 -8.44 -15.87
N ALA A 114 28.47 -9.57 -16.12
CA ALA A 114 27.36 -10.06 -15.31
C ALA A 114 27.86 -10.64 -13.98
N VAL A 115 27.22 -10.22 -12.89
CA VAL A 115 27.54 -10.64 -11.52
C VAL A 115 26.25 -11.10 -10.83
N ASP A 116 26.33 -12.16 -10.02
CA ASP A 116 25.19 -12.71 -9.29
C ASP A 116 24.53 -11.67 -8.37
N ILE A 117 23.20 -11.69 -8.29
CA ILE A 117 22.41 -10.93 -7.34
C ILE A 117 22.07 -11.84 -6.15
N LYS A 118 22.24 -11.32 -4.93
CA LYS A 118 22.09 -12.07 -3.68
C LYS A 118 21.41 -11.22 -2.61
N HIS A 119 20.79 -11.89 -1.65
CA HIS A 119 20.36 -11.25 -0.40
C HIS A 119 21.58 -10.93 0.48
N PRO A 120 21.38 -10.09 1.51
CA PRO A 120 22.39 -9.86 2.53
C PRO A 120 22.94 -11.18 3.12
N GLY A 121 24.26 -11.28 3.19
CA GLY A 121 24.95 -12.50 3.63
C GLY A 121 25.25 -13.51 2.51
N ALA A 122 25.18 -13.08 1.24
CA ALA A 122 25.58 -13.85 0.05
C ALA A 122 24.75 -15.12 -0.21
N THR A 123 23.47 -15.11 0.17
CA THR A 123 22.49 -16.16 -0.21
C THR A 123 21.83 -15.82 -1.55
N ASN A 124 21.59 -16.82 -2.38
CA ASN A 124 20.95 -16.60 -3.68
C ASN A 124 19.52 -16.07 -3.50
N ILE A 125 19.12 -15.14 -4.38
CA ILE A 125 17.72 -14.73 -4.50
C ILE A 125 16.87 -15.87 -5.08
N GLY A 126 15.61 -15.97 -4.61
CA GLY A 126 14.64 -16.95 -5.10
C GLY A 126 13.82 -16.43 -6.28
N SER A 127 12.86 -17.21 -6.78
CA SER A 127 11.86 -16.70 -7.73
C SER A 127 11.05 -15.56 -7.10
N ASP A 128 10.56 -14.65 -7.94
CA ASP A 128 9.70 -13.52 -7.55
C ASP A 128 10.30 -12.54 -6.52
N SER A 129 11.61 -12.65 -6.23
CA SER A 129 12.32 -11.74 -5.30
C SER A 129 12.66 -10.38 -5.93
N LEU A 130 12.70 -10.31 -7.26
CA LEU A 130 12.90 -9.09 -8.05
C LEU A 130 11.66 -8.89 -8.91
N VAL A 131 10.79 -7.97 -8.52
CA VAL A 131 9.46 -7.77 -9.14
C VAL A 131 9.51 -6.69 -10.21
N LEU A 132 8.85 -6.94 -11.35
CA LEU A 132 8.66 -5.95 -12.42
C LEU A 132 8.12 -4.62 -11.86
N GLY A 133 8.74 -3.52 -12.27
CA GLY A 133 8.29 -2.16 -11.96
C GLY A 133 8.72 -1.66 -10.59
N THR A 134 9.37 -2.51 -9.79
CA THR A 134 9.88 -2.14 -8.46
C THR A 134 11.30 -1.61 -8.56
N GLU A 135 11.59 -0.53 -7.84
CA GLU A 135 12.94 -0.01 -7.65
C GLU A 135 13.67 -0.86 -6.60
N TYR A 136 14.90 -1.26 -6.92
CA TYR A 136 15.79 -1.95 -6.00
C TYR A 136 17.10 -1.19 -5.89
N GLU A 137 17.66 -1.21 -4.67
CA GLU A 137 19.03 -0.80 -4.41
C GLU A 137 19.94 -2.02 -4.37
N PHE A 138 21.02 -1.96 -5.14
CA PHE A 138 22.07 -2.96 -5.18
C PHE A 138 23.40 -2.37 -4.69
N ILE A 139 24.09 -3.10 -3.82
CA ILE A 139 25.43 -2.77 -3.35
C ILE A 139 26.41 -3.81 -3.88
N TYR A 140 27.44 -3.37 -4.58
CA TYR A 140 28.50 -4.25 -5.04
C TYR A 140 29.35 -4.70 -3.86
N ARG A 141 29.45 -6.01 -3.65
CA ARG A 141 30.28 -6.62 -2.61
C ARG A 141 31.35 -7.49 -3.26
N THR A 142 32.51 -7.55 -2.64
CA THR A 142 33.66 -8.37 -3.05
C THR A 142 34.01 -9.46 -2.03
N SER A 143 33.38 -9.44 -0.85
CA SER A 143 33.54 -10.40 0.23
C SER A 143 32.17 -10.87 0.74
N PRO A 144 31.95 -12.17 1.02
CA PRO A 144 32.88 -13.30 0.87
C PRO A 144 33.11 -13.77 -0.58
N SER A 145 32.37 -13.23 -1.53
CA SER A 145 32.53 -13.43 -2.97
C SER A 145 32.11 -12.16 -3.70
N THR A 146 32.30 -12.08 -5.01
CA THR A 146 31.77 -10.97 -5.81
C THR A 146 30.29 -11.16 -6.10
N PHE A 147 29.44 -10.24 -5.65
CA PHE A 147 28.00 -10.25 -5.91
C PHE A 147 27.39 -8.85 -5.76
N TRP A 148 26.21 -8.66 -6.31
CA TRP A 148 25.31 -7.55 -5.99
C TRP A 148 24.42 -7.94 -4.82
N GLU A 149 24.53 -7.22 -3.70
CA GLU A 149 23.66 -7.37 -2.54
C GLU A 149 22.42 -6.50 -2.69
N VAL A 150 21.23 -7.06 -2.55
CA VAL A 150 19.97 -6.29 -2.52
C VAL A 150 19.75 -5.75 -1.11
N GLU A 151 19.82 -4.43 -0.92
CA GLU A 151 19.62 -3.79 0.41
C GLU A 151 18.24 -3.18 0.61
N PHE A 152 17.54 -2.81 -0.47
CA PHE A 152 16.20 -2.21 -0.39
C PHE A 152 15.20 -3.01 -1.22
N GLU A 153 14.35 -3.76 -0.53
CA GLU A 153 13.09 -4.26 -1.07
C GLU A 153 12.02 -3.36 -0.43
N GLU A 154 11.45 -2.41 -1.18
CA GLU A 154 10.16 -1.85 -0.76
C GLU A 154 9.12 -2.96 -0.94
N VAL A 155 9.07 -3.86 0.05
CA VAL A 155 7.91 -4.72 0.24
C VAL A 155 6.81 -3.76 0.68
N ILE A 156 6.06 -3.21 -0.27
CA ILE A 156 4.68 -2.83 0.02
C ILE A 156 4.04 -4.18 0.35
N PRO A 157 3.75 -4.51 1.62
CA PRO A 157 3.25 -5.84 1.93
C PRO A 157 1.97 -6.01 1.13
N GLU A 158 1.99 -6.94 0.17
CA GLU A 158 0.76 -7.30 -0.50
C GLU A 158 -0.16 -7.81 0.61
N VAL A 159 -1.19 -7.04 0.91
CA VAL A 159 -2.22 -7.47 1.85
C VAL A 159 -2.99 -8.56 1.12
N VAL A 160 -2.49 -9.79 1.20
CA VAL A 160 -3.16 -10.96 0.65
C VAL A 160 -4.39 -11.21 1.51
N LEU A 161 -5.54 -10.77 0.98
CA LEU A 161 -6.83 -11.09 1.57
C LEU A 161 -7.20 -12.52 1.18
N PRO A 162 -7.45 -13.43 2.15
CA PRO A 162 -7.86 -14.79 1.83
C PRO A 162 -9.11 -14.81 0.92
N PRO A 163 -9.24 -15.79 0.02
CA PRO A 163 -10.46 -15.96 -0.77
C PRO A 163 -11.71 -15.98 0.11
N GLY A 164 -12.72 -15.22 -0.28
CA GLY A 164 -13.97 -15.07 0.48
C GLY A 164 -14.00 -13.87 1.44
N THR A 165 -12.89 -13.14 1.59
CA THR A 165 -12.91 -11.82 2.25
C THR A 165 -13.94 -10.90 1.58
N LYS A 166 -14.73 -10.19 2.40
CA LYS A 166 -15.71 -9.20 1.92
C LYS A 166 -15.29 -7.80 2.38
N LEU A 167 -15.35 -6.83 1.47
CA LEU A 167 -15.08 -5.42 1.75
C LEU A 167 -16.27 -4.55 1.32
N LEU A 168 -16.42 -3.41 1.99
CA LEU A 168 -17.43 -2.41 1.67
C LEU A 168 -16.84 -1.40 0.67
N PHE A 169 -17.54 -1.20 -0.46
CA PHE A 169 -17.17 -0.21 -1.46
C PHE A 169 -18.30 0.80 -1.63
N ALA A 170 -17.99 2.10 -1.58
CA ALA A 170 -18.95 3.19 -1.75
C ALA A 170 -19.15 3.55 -3.23
N GLN A 171 -19.28 2.55 -4.11
CA GLN A 171 -19.45 2.71 -5.56
C GLN A 171 -20.39 1.64 -6.11
N ALA A 172 -21.06 1.94 -7.23
CA ALA A 172 -22.09 1.07 -7.80
C ALA A 172 -21.53 -0.18 -8.50
N SER A 173 -20.25 -0.19 -8.88
CA SER A 173 -19.58 -1.30 -9.54
C SER A 173 -18.34 -1.72 -8.74
N PRO A 174 -18.04 -3.02 -8.63
CA PRO A 174 -16.88 -3.48 -7.87
C PRO A 174 -15.58 -3.02 -8.56
N PRO A 175 -14.49 -2.77 -7.80
CA PRO A 175 -13.18 -2.58 -8.40
C PRO A 175 -12.75 -3.80 -9.23
N THR A 176 -11.83 -3.59 -10.17
CA THR A 176 -11.18 -4.68 -10.92
C THR A 176 -10.63 -5.74 -9.96
N GLY A 177 -10.86 -7.02 -10.26
CA GLY A 177 -10.45 -8.15 -9.42
C GLY A 177 -11.42 -8.50 -8.28
N TRP A 178 -12.45 -7.68 -8.04
CA TRP A 178 -13.50 -7.95 -7.07
C TRP A 178 -14.82 -8.33 -7.74
N THR A 179 -15.59 -9.19 -7.09
CA THR A 179 -16.96 -9.53 -7.50
C THR A 179 -17.94 -8.93 -6.51
N GLN A 180 -18.97 -8.23 -7.00
CA GLN A 180 -20.03 -7.71 -6.15
C GLN A 180 -20.88 -8.87 -5.60
N ASP A 181 -21.02 -8.93 -4.27
CA ASP A 181 -21.97 -9.84 -3.63
C ASP A 181 -23.38 -9.26 -3.73
N THR A 182 -24.17 -9.82 -4.65
CA THR A 182 -25.57 -9.42 -4.89
C THR A 182 -26.56 -10.31 -4.15
N THR A 183 -26.09 -11.25 -3.34
CA THR A 183 -26.97 -12.15 -2.58
C THR A 183 -27.63 -11.43 -1.42
N ASP A 184 -28.71 -12.02 -0.90
CA ASP A 184 -29.38 -11.52 0.31
C ASP A 184 -28.44 -11.46 1.53
N THR A 185 -27.29 -12.14 1.51
CA THR A 185 -26.30 -12.06 2.60
C THR A 185 -25.63 -10.69 2.72
N ALA A 186 -25.66 -9.87 1.67
CA ALA A 186 -25.04 -8.54 1.64
C ALA A 186 -26.03 -7.38 1.36
N ASN A 187 -27.23 -7.68 0.84
CA ASN A 187 -28.23 -6.65 0.53
C ASN A 187 -29.11 -6.30 1.74
N ASN A 188 -29.41 -5.01 1.95
CA ASN A 188 -30.31 -4.51 3.00
C ASN A 188 -30.02 -5.03 4.43
N ARG A 189 -28.74 -5.24 4.76
CA ARG A 189 -28.28 -5.74 6.06
C ARG A 189 -27.31 -4.76 6.72
N MET A 190 -27.27 -4.78 8.05
CA MET A 190 -26.25 -4.09 8.83
C MET A 190 -25.10 -5.03 9.18
N LEU A 191 -23.88 -4.52 9.13
CA LEU A 191 -22.71 -5.24 9.63
C LEU A 191 -22.76 -5.29 11.17
N ARG A 192 -22.85 -6.50 11.74
CA ARG A 192 -22.68 -6.73 13.18
C ARG A 192 -21.30 -7.31 13.44
N VAL A 193 -20.47 -6.56 14.17
CA VAL A 193 -19.18 -7.06 14.66
C VAL A 193 -19.42 -7.90 15.91
N VAL A 194 -18.90 -9.13 15.93
CA VAL A 194 -19.00 -10.06 17.07
C VAL A 194 -17.60 -10.54 17.46
N ASN A 195 -17.39 -10.91 18.73
CA ASN A 195 -16.13 -11.47 19.26
C ASN A 195 -16.13 -13.01 19.36
N THR A 196 -17.12 -13.66 18.72
CA THR A 196 -17.29 -15.11 18.61
C THR A 196 -17.53 -15.49 17.15
N SER A 197 -17.91 -16.74 16.85
CA SER A 197 -18.23 -17.17 15.48
C SER A 197 -19.24 -16.23 14.80
N GLY A 198 -18.79 -15.50 13.78
CA GLY A 198 -19.63 -14.61 12.96
C GLY A 198 -20.57 -15.36 12.02
N GLY A 199 -21.44 -14.63 11.30
CA GLY A 199 -22.29 -15.20 10.24
C GLY A 199 -23.78 -15.33 10.53
N GLY A 200 -24.35 -14.52 11.43
CA GLY A 200 -25.80 -14.50 11.70
C GLY A 200 -26.53 -13.35 11.00
N VAL A 201 -27.80 -13.56 10.65
CA VAL A 201 -28.72 -12.49 10.24
C VAL A 201 -29.38 -11.92 11.50
N ALA A 202 -29.49 -10.60 11.63
CA ALA A 202 -30.08 -9.95 12.80
C ALA A 202 -31.63 -10.00 12.82
N GLY A 203 -32.22 -11.15 12.50
CA GLY A 203 -33.67 -11.30 12.29
C GLY A 203 -34.13 -10.83 10.91
N SER A 204 -35.45 -10.89 10.67
CA SER A 204 -36.10 -10.42 9.43
C SER A 204 -36.40 -8.92 9.42
N ASP A 205 -36.30 -8.26 10.57
CA ASP A 205 -36.76 -6.90 10.79
C ASP A 205 -35.55 -5.95 10.67
N SER A 206 -35.64 -4.94 9.80
CA SER A 206 -34.56 -4.00 9.52
C SER A 206 -34.72 -2.71 10.34
N PRO A 207 -33.78 -2.39 11.25
CA PRO A 207 -33.86 -1.16 12.03
C PRO A 207 -33.55 0.10 11.22
N ILE A 208 -33.06 -0.04 9.97
CA ILE A 208 -32.88 1.09 9.04
C ILE A 208 -34.15 1.35 8.24
N LEU A 209 -34.88 0.30 7.84
CA LEU A 209 -36.12 0.45 7.07
C LEU A 209 -37.34 0.70 7.94
N ASN A 210 -37.26 0.41 9.25
CA ASN A 210 -38.41 0.48 10.16
C ASN A 210 -39.62 -0.29 9.61
N ASP A 211 -39.35 -1.46 9.03
CA ASP A 211 -40.32 -2.35 8.39
C ASP A 211 -41.28 -3.03 9.39
N LYS A 212 -40.97 -2.92 10.68
CA LYS A 212 -41.77 -3.40 11.79
C LYS A 212 -41.97 -2.30 12.84
N ILE A 213 -42.94 -1.40 12.61
CA ILE A 213 -43.45 -0.52 13.65
C ILE A 213 -44.55 -1.29 14.41
N PRO A 214 -44.40 -1.55 15.72
CA PRO A 214 -45.49 -2.10 16.50
C PRO A 214 -46.69 -1.14 16.45
N THR A 215 -47.79 -1.57 15.83
CA THR A 215 -49.07 -0.88 15.97
C THR A 215 -49.48 -0.94 17.42
N HIS A 216 -49.46 0.21 18.09
CA HIS A 216 -50.05 0.35 19.41
C HIS A 216 -51.33 1.18 19.26
N ASN A 217 -52.41 0.68 19.88
CA ASN A 217 -53.64 1.44 19.99
C ASN A 217 -53.61 2.21 21.31
N HIS A 218 -53.98 3.48 21.26
CA HIS A 218 -54.34 4.21 22.46
C HIS A 218 -55.78 3.87 22.83
N THR A 219 -55.99 3.17 23.93
CA THR A 219 -57.30 3.15 24.59
C THR A 219 -57.44 4.43 25.40
N ALA A 220 -58.30 5.35 24.94
CA ALA A 220 -58.81 6.40 25.81
C ALA A 220 -59.59 5.73 26.95
N SER A 221 -59.08 5.75 28.18
CA SER A 221 -59.84 5.27 29.34
C SER A 221 -60.82 6.37 29.76
N SER A 222 -62.09 6.18 29.44
CA SER A 222 -63.15 6.96 30.05
C SER A 222 -63.49 6.38 31.42
N ILE A 223 -63.15 7.08 32.51
CA ILE A 223 -64.02 7.09 33.71
C ILE A 223 -65.26 7.95 33.36
N GLY A 224 -65.96 7.60 32.28
CA GLY A 224 -66.93 8.48 31.63
C GLY A 224 -67.90 7.75 30.70
N ALA A 225 -68.04 6.44 30.88
CA ALA A 225 -69.08 5.63 30.24
C ALA A 225 -69.48 4.43 31.12
N GLY A 226 -69.41 4.59 32.45
CA GLY A 226 -69.99 3.65 33.40
C GLY A 226 -71.33 4.22 33.88
N GLU A 227 -72.38 3.46 33.65
CA GLU A 227 -73.78 3.77 33.93
C GLU A 227 -74.01 4.45 35.29
N HIS A 228 -74.98 5.38 35.32
CA HIS A 228 -75.46 5.97 36.56
C HIS A 228 -76.89 5.48 36.79
N GLU A 229 -77.20 5.02 38.00
CA GLU A 229 -78.53 4.55 38.37
C GLU A 229 -79.41 5.69 38.89
N HIS A 230 -80.68 5.68 38.50
CA HIS A 230 -81.72 6.50 39.11
C HIS A 230 -82.71 5.58 39.83
N HIS A 231 -82.78 5.67 41.15
CA HIS A 231 -83.77 4.92 41.93
C HIS A 231 -85.10 5.69 41.99
N LEU A 232 -86.13 5.16 41.32
CA LEU A 232 -87.52 5.56 41.51
C LEU A 232 -88.14 4.69 42.62
N GLY A 233 -88.33 5.28 43.81
CA GLY A 233 -88.97 4.61 44.94
C GLY A 233 -90.44 4.31 44.65
N THR A 234 -90.83 3.02 44.67
CA THR A 234 -92.23 2.62 44.45
C THR A 234 -92.90 2.27 45.77
N ALA A 235 -94.09 2.84 45.96
CA ALA A 235 -94.87 2.87 47.19
C ALA A 235 -95.41 1.49 47.65
N GLN A 236 -95.63 1.39 48.97
CA GLN A 236 -96.24 0.25 49.66
C GLN A 236 -97.62 -0.13 49.08
N SER A 237 -97.87 -1.43 48.93
CA SER A 237 -99.24 -1.96 48.79
C SER A 237 -99.45 -3.12 49.77
N ASN A 238 -100.17 -2.80 50.84
CA ASN A 238 -100.76 -3.70 51.83
C ASN A 238 -102.07 -4.27 51.26
N VAL A 239 -102.25 -5.59 51.11
CA VAL A 239 -103.57 -6.24 51.11
C VAL A 239 -103.50 -7.65 51.73
N LEU A 240 -104.56 -7.98 52.48
CA LEU A 240 -104.74 -8.93 53.59
C LEU A 240 -105.76 -10.04 53.22
N THR A 241 -105.74 -11.21 53.91
CA THR A 241 -106.89 -12.15 54.21
C THR A 241 -107.36 -13.12 53.11
N ALA A 242 -107.83 -14.39 53.26
CA ALA A 242 -108.32 -15.32 54.33
C ALA A 242 -108.14 -16.81 53.86
N ILE A 243 -107.88 -17.85 54.67
CA ILE A 243 -108.72 -18.68 55.58
C ILE A 243 -109.99 -19.32 54.93
N TYR A 244 -110.02 -20.66 54.78
CA TYR A 244 -111.15 -21.66 54.89
C TYR A 244 -110.60 -23.03 54.40
N GLY A 245 -110.80 -24.24 54.95
CA GLY A 245 -111.48 -24.78 56.12
C GLY A 245 -111.37 -26.33 56.17
N THR A 246 -111.20 -26.88 57.38
CA THR A 246 -111.88 -28.06 58.00
C THR A 246 -112.04 -29.45 57.30
N THR A 247 -111.31 -30.43 57.85
CA THR A 247 -111.71 -31.75 58.47
C THR A 247 -112.57 -32.85 57.79
N THR A 248 -111.93 -34.04 57.72
CA THR A 248 -112.33 -35.44 58.09
C THR A 248 -113.48 -36.19 57.41
N LEU A 249 -113.18 -37.42 56.95
CA LEU A 249 -114.06 -38.61 57.02
C LEU A 249 -113.23 -39.87 57.36
N SER A 250 -113.80 -40.68 58.24
CA SER A 250 -113.34 -41.94 58.83
C SER A 250 -113.65 -43.17 57.98
N GLU A 251 -112.85 -44.23 58.13
CA GLU A 251 -113.28 -45.61 58.47
C GLU A 251 -112.22 -46.26 59.38
#